data_AF-A0A7V9HUH7-F1
#
_entry.id   AF-A0A7V9HUH7-F1
#
_cell.length_a   1.000
_cell.length_b   1.000
_cell.length_c   1.000
_cell.angle_alpha   90.00
_cell.angle_beta   90.00
_cell.angle_gamma   90.00
#
_symmetry.space_group_name_H-M   'P 1'
#
loop_
_entity.id
_entity.type
_entity.pdbx_description
1 polymer ?
#
loop_
_entity_poly.entity_id
_entity_poly.type
_entity_poly.pdbx_seq_one_letter_code
_entity_poly.pdbx_strand_id
1 'polypeptide(L)'
;MRISLISIFKPIALSIAAIAVMGLGQGVVRADEVTLAGYTNGTFNGTPAANQGNGLQQTSLMGLSYTNSTFSGTTVNGFRGLGGNPAPQGTQGVNNLGTLFLANTTNTYDGNTFTLRVTFTLPTGITNPTGGTATYSATLTGSVLPNGDGGVRIDFNNAPILFTFSNAAASGSFLFSVNDLAVDPGQSASITGQITAAQQTAIPEPASMLLLGTGLAGVAGAVRRKLRARKEN
;
A
#
# COMPACT_ATOMS: atom_id res chain seq x y z
N MET A 1 -11.42 39.76 -55.03
CA MET A 1 -10.74 39.35 -53.78
C MET A 1 -10.56 37.84 -53.82
N ARG A 2 -9.40 37.33 -54.26
CA ARG A 2 -9.14 35.89 -54.38
C ARG A 2 -8.71 35.36 -53.00
N ILE A 3 -9.62 34.72 -52.28
CA ILE A 3 -9.28 33.95 -51.08
C ILE A 3 -8.46 32.75 -51.57
N SER A 4 -7.15 32.78 -51.29
CA SER A 4 -6.26 31.68 -51.65
C SER A 4 -6.65 30.44 -50.84
N LEU A 5 -7.09 29.35 -51.48
CA LEU A 5 -7.44 28.09 -50.82
C LEU A 5 -6.31 27.56 -49.90
N ILE A 6 -5.07 27.96 -50.15
CA ILE A 6 -3.90 27.62 -49.35
C ILE A 6 -3.97 28.20 -47.91
N SER A 7 -4.73 29.28 -47.68
CA SER A 7 -4.87 29.87 -46.33
C SER A 7 -5.84 29.11 -45.43
N ILE A 8 -6.78 28.35 -46.01
CA ILE A 8 -7.80 27.57 -45.27
C ILE A 8 -7.29 26.18 -44.90
N PHE A 9 -6.42 25.58 -45.73
CA PHE A 9 -5.89 24.22 -45.47
C PHE A 9 -4.90 24.13 -44.31
N LYS A 10 -4.12 25.19 -44.05
CA LYS A 10 -3.10 25.21 -42.97
C LYS A 10 -3.67 25.00 -41.56
N PRO A 11 -4.73 25.69 -41.11
CA PRO A 11 -5.27 25.47 -39.76
C PRO A 11 -5.91 24.09 -39.58
N ILE A 12 -6.48 23.51 -40.64
CA ILE A 12 -7.07 22.16 -40.61
C ILE A 12 -5.97 21.11 -40.44
N ALA A 13 -4.89 21.19 -41.23
CA ALA A 13 -3.77 20.25 -41.12
C ALA A 13 -3.09 20.30 -39.73
N LEU A 14 -2.94 21.50 -39.16
CA LEU A 14 -2.41 21.67 -37.80
C LEU A 14 -3.33 21.08 -36.72
N SER A 15 -4.64 21.20 -36.90
CA SER A 15 -5.62 20.62 -35.96
C SER A 15 -5.62 19.10 -36.01
N ILE A 16 -5.55 18.50 -37.20
CA ILE A 16 -5.45 17.05 -37.37
C ILE A 16 -4.14 16.53 -36.79
N ALA A 17 -3.02 17.22 -37.02
CA ALA A 17 -1.73 16.85 -36.43
C ALA A 17 -1.76 16.92 -34.89
N ALA A 18 -2.38 17.94 -34.32
CA ALA A 18 -2.54 18.04 -32.86
C ALA A 18 -3.39 16.90 -32.28
N ILE A 19 -4.50 16.54 -32.93
CA ILE A 19 -5.35 15.42 -32.51
C ILE A 19 -4.61 14.08 -32.65
N ALA A 20 -3.85 13.88 -33.73
CA ALA A 20 -3.07 12.66 -33.94
C ALA A 20 -1.97 12.49 -32.87
N VAL A 21 -1.28 13.58 -32.50
CA VAL A 21 -0.28 13.55 -31.42
C VAL A 21 -0.92 13.24 -30.06
N MET A 22 -2.12 13.76 -29.78
CA MET A 22 -2.85 13.44 -28.55
C MET A 22 -3.39 12.00 -28.53
N GLY A 23 -3.83 11.46 -29.68
CA GLY A 23 -4.36 10.11 -29.79
C GLY A 23 -3.29 9.01 -29.72
N LEU A 24 -2.09 9.27 -30.28
CA LEU A 24 -0.99 8.31 -30.28
C LEU A 24 -0.13 8.36 -29.00
N GLY A 25 -0.35 9.35 -28.14
CA GLY A 25 0.36 9.53 -26.87
C GLY A 25 -0.24 8.76 -25.69
N GLN A 26 -1.25 7.90 -25.91
CA GLN A 26 -1.84 7.08 -24.84
C GLN A 26 -0.88 5.96 -24.44
N GLY A 27 0.15 6.32 -23.66
CA GLY A 27 1.03 5.35 -23.01
C GLY A 27 0.22 4.44 -22.09
N VAL A 28 0.68 3.20 -21.96
CA VAL A 28 0.16 2.26 -20.95
C VAL A 28 0.28 2.94 -19.59
N VAL A 29 -0.86 3.32 -19.01
CA VAL A 29 -0.91 3.82 -17.63
C VAL A 29 -0.55 2.64 -16.75
N ARG A 30 0.71 2.58 -16.32
CA ARG A 30 1.09 1.70 -15.21
C ARG A 30 0.38 2.23 -13.98
N ALA A 31 -0.20 1.35 -13.18
CA ALA A 31 -0.66 1.73 -11.85
C ALA A 31 0.54 2.34 -11.11
N ASP A 32 0.40 3.58 -10.66
CA ASP A 32 1.46 4.24 -9.92
C ASP A 32 1.76 3.44 -8.65
N GLU A 33 3.05 3.34 -8.36
CA GLU A 33 3.53 2.62 -7.18
C GLU A 33 3.04 3.31 -5.90
N VAL A 34 2.51 2.53 -4.97
CA VAL A 34 2.03 3.02 -3.69
C VAL A 34 3.09 2.76 -2.64
N THR A 35 3.45 3.79 -1.88
CA THR A 35 4.31 3.65 -0.69
C THR A 35 3.44 3.41 0.54
N LEU A 36 3.66 2.28 1.20
CA LEU A 36 2.91 1.86 2.37
C LEU A 36 3.83 1.78 3.58
N ALA A 37 3.32 2.19 4.73
CA ALA A 37 3.96 1.99 6.00
C ALA A 37 2.92 1.70 7.08
N GLY A 38 3.34 1.04 8.15
CA GLY A 38 2.47 0.68 9.23
C GLY A 38 3.14 -0.16 10.30
N TYR A 39 2.32 -0.65 11.21
CA TYR A 39 2.73 -1.52 12.30
C TYR A 39 1.62 -2.51 12.64
N THR A 40 1.97 -3.51 13.43
CA THR A 40 1.03 -4.52 13.90
C THR A 40 0.95 -4.55 15.42
N ASN A 41 -0.14 -5.12 15.94
CA ASN A 41 -0.28 -5.54 17.33
C ASN A 41 -1.07 -6.84 17.37
N GLY A 42 -0.84 -7.69 18.36
CA GLY A 42 -1.46 -9.01 18.46
C GLY A 42 -1.90 -9.37 19.87
N THR A 43 -2.91 -10.22 19.97
CA THR A 43 -3.32 -10.81 21.26
C THR A 43 -3.85 -12.22 21.06
N PHE A 44 -3.69 -13.06 22.08
CA PHE A 44 -4.30 -14.38 22.14
C PHE A 44 -5.63 -14.31 22.89
N ASN A 45 -6.64 -15.05 22.41
CA ASN A 45 -7.95 -15.18 23.05
C ASN A 45 -8.65 -13.86 23.39
N GLY A 46 -8.48 -12.83 22.55
CA GLY A 46 -9.05 -11.52 22.82
C GLY A 46 -8.92 -10.54 21.65
N THR A 47 -9.13 -9.26 21.97
CA THR A 47 -9.00 -8.14 21.04
C THR A 47 -7.74 -7.32 21.36
N PRO A 48 -6.86 -7.02 20.38
CA PRO A 48 -5.67 -6.21 20.65
C PRO A 48 -6.06 -4.85 21.22
N ALA A 49 -5.30 -4.35 22.21
CA ALA A 49 -5.50 -3.02 22.77
C ALA A 49 -5.50 -1.95 21.67
N ALA A 50 -6.40 -0.98 21.76
CA ALA A 50 -6.43 0.14 20.84
C ALA A 50 -5.14 0.97 20.98
N ASN A 51 -4.52 1.32 19.85
CA ASN A 51 -3.49 2.36 19.74
C ASN A 51 -2.31 2.27 20.73
N GLN A 52 -1.59 1.14 20.75
CA GLN A 52 -0.30 1.06 21.45
C GLN A 52 0.85 1.77 20.68
N GLY A 53 0.53 2.50 19.60
CA GLY A 53 1.51 3.11 18.70
C GLY A 53 2.39 2.07 18.02
N ASN A 54 3.48 2.54 17.43
CA ASN A 54 4.51 1.68 16.81
C ASN A 54 5.54 1.16 17.84
N GLY A 55 5.25 1.22 19.13
CA GLY A 55 6.14 0.71 20.18
C GLY A 55 6.20 -0.82 20.21
N LEU A 56 7.19 -1.36 20.94
CA LEU A 56 7.28 -2.80 21.19
C LEU A 56 6.03 -3.29 21.94
N GLN A 57 5.38 -4.31 21.40
CA GLN A 57 4.26 -4.99 22.04
C GLN A 57 4.47 -6.50 22.01
N GLN A 58 4.23 -7.13 23.16
CA GLN A 58 4.34 -8.56 23.34
C GLN A 58 3.12 -9.14 24.03
N THR A 59 2.86 -10.42 23.78
CA THR A 59 1.82 -11.22 24.44
C THR A 59 2.24 -12.68 24.39
N SER A 60 1.78 -13.49 25.33
CA SER A 60 2.04 -14.93 25.34
C SER A 60 0.81 -15.73 25.75
N LEU A 61 0.78 -16.98 25.29
CA LEU A 61 -0.20 -17.99 25.64
C LEU A 61 0.52 -19.34 25.67
N MET A 62 0.60 -19.96 26.85
CA MET A 62 1.06 -21.35 26.98
C MET A 62 2.44 -21.65 26.35
N GLY A 63 3.37 -20.69 26.34
CA GLY A 63 4.69 -20.84 25.73
C GLY A 63 4.77 -20.42 24.26
N LEU A 64 3.64 -20.14 23.59
CA LEU A 64 3.60 -19.40 22.35
C LEU A 64 3.62 -17.89 22.66
N SER A 65 4.61 -17.18 22.13
CA SER A 65 4.76 -15.74 22.33
C SER A 65 4.70 -15.00 21.00
N TYR A 66 4.07 -13.83 20.98
CA TYR A 66 4.03 -12.91 19.85
C TYR A 66 4.77 -11.63 20.21
N THR A 67 5.58 -11.14 19.27
CA THR A 67 6.17 -9.79 19.30
C THR A 67 5.79 -9.05 18.03
N ASN A 68 5.40 -7.79 18.17
CA ASN A 68 4.92 -7.01 17.04
C ASN A 68 6.02 -6.56 16.07
N SER A 69 5.60 -5.91 14.97
CA SER A 69 6.49 -5.48 13.90
C SER A 69 6.07 -4.15 13.29
N THR A 70 7.01 -3.52 12.61
CA THR A 70 6.77 -2.37 11.72
C THR A 70 7.07 -2.77 10.27
N PHE A 71 6.47 -2.08 9.31
CA PHE A 71 6.76 -2.31 7.90
C PHE A 71 6.72 -1.00 7.11
N SER A 72 7.56 -0.89 6.08
CA SER A 72 7.56 0.26 5.16
C SER A 72 8.14 -0.11 3.81
N GLY A 73 7.56 0.40 2.72
CA GLY A 73 8.08 0.18 1.38
C GLY A 73 7.04 0.39 0.28
N THR A 74 7.52 0.36 -0.96
CA THR A 74 6.78 0.73 -2.16
C THR A 74 6.42 -0.52 -2.96
N THR A 75 5.19 -0.57 -3.48
CA THR A 75 4.75 -1.66 -4.36
C THR A 75 5.38 -1.54 -5.73
N VAL A 76 5.69 -2.66 -6.38
CA VAL A 76 6.11 -2.68 -7.79
C VAL A 76 5.06 -3.46 -8.57
N ASN A 77 4.52 -2.87 -9.65
CA ASN A 77 3.40 -3.43 -10.41
C ASN A 77 2.19 -3.81 -9.53
N GLY A 78 1.88 -2.97 -8.54
CA GLY A 78 0.75 -3.16 -7.62
C GLY A 78 0.92 -4.28 -6.60
N PHE A 79 2.11 -4.85 -6.45
CA PHE A 79 2.42 -5.92 -5.50
C PHE A 79 3.49 -5.53 -4.49
N ARG A 80 3.33 -5.98 -3.25
CA ARG A 80 4.40 -5.99 -2.24
C ARG A 80 4.21 -7.12 -1.23
N GLY A 81 5.24 -7.93 -1.02
CA GLY A 81 5.29 -8.92 0.06
C GLY A 81 5.78 -8.31 1.38
N LEU A 82 5.27 -8.82 2.49
CA LEU A 82 5.73 -8.56 3.86
C LEU A 82 6.19 -9.88 4.46
N GLY A 83 7.49 -10.17 4.38
CA GLY A 83 8.08 -11.47 4.72
C GLY A 83 9.46 -11.39 5.36
N GLY A 84 9.77 -10.27 6.03
CA GLY A 84 11.03 -10.10 6.74
C GLY A 84 11.28 -11.21 7.77
N ASN A 85 12.56 -11.52 8.00
CA ASN A 85 12.97 -12.59 8.90
C ASN A 85 12.42 -12.41 10.33
N PRO A 86 12.21 -13.50 11.08
CA PRO A 86 11.78 -13.43 12.46
C PRO A 86 12.76 -12.59 13.28
N ALA A 87 12.24 -11.67 14.10
CA ALA A 87 13.07 -10.93 15.02
C ALA A 87 13.47 -11.80 16.22
N PRO A 88 14.65 -11.55 16.83
CA PRO A 88 14.96 -12.12 18.13
C PRO A 88 13.83 -11.85 19.14
N GLN A 89 13.57 -12.83 20.01
CA GLN A 89 12.54 -12.68 21.04
C GLN A 89 12.83 -11.44 21.90
N GLY A 90 11.80 -10.64 22.18
CA GLY A 90 11.96 -9.37 22.91
C GLY A 90 12.24 -8.16 22.02
N THR A 91 12.44 -8.34 20.72
CA THR A 91 12.74 -7.24 19.79
C THR A 91 11.65 -7.07 18.74
N GLN A 92 11.40 -5.83 18.33
CA GLN A 92 10.38 -5.52 17.34
C GLN A 92 10.81 -6.00 15.95
N GLY A 93 9.90 -6.66 15.24
CA GLY A 93 10.09 -7.05 13.85
C GLY A 93 10.18 -5.88 12.88
N VAL A 94 10.77 -6.14 11.73
CA VAL A 94 10.85 -5.19 10.60
C VAL A 94 10.48 -5.89 9.31
N ASN A 95 9.58 -5.27 8.54
CA ASN A 95 9.08 -5.72 7.24
C ASN A 95 8.41 -7.11 7.25
N ASN A 96 7.81 -7.47 8.39
CA ASN A 96 6.87 -8.59 8.53
C ASN A 96 5.66 -8.11 9.37
N LEU A 97 4.77 -9.02 9.77
CA LEU A 97 3.58 -8.68 10.56
C LEU A 97 3.70 -9.03 12.05
N GLY A 98 4.88 -9.41 12.48
CA GLY A 98 5.21 -9.86 13.82
C GLY A 98 5.95 -11.18 13.81
N THR A 99 6.48 -11.55 14.96
CA THR A 99 7.20 -12.80 15.16
C THR A 99 6.52 -13.62 16.24
N LEU A 100 6.25 -14.88 15.92
CA LEU A 100 5.82 -15.88 16.86
C LEU A 100 7.02 -16.72 17.27
N PHE A 101 7.14 -17.04 18.55
CA PHE A 101 8.10 -17.99 19.08
C PHE A 101 7.36 -19.02 19.93
N LEU A 102 7.61 -20.30 19.65
CA LEU A 102 7.00 -21.42 20.38
C LEU A 102 8.04 -22.06 21.31
N ALA A 103 7.80 -22.04 22.61
CA ALA A 103 8.65 -22.74 23.57
C ALA A 103 8.45 -24.27 23.51
N ASN A 104 9.45 -25.03 23.97
CA ASN A 104 9.39 -26.50 24.09
C ASN A 104 8.51 -27.01 25.24
N THR A 105 7.52 -26.22 25.68
CA THR A 105 6.68 -26.56 26.83
C THR A 105 5.42 -27.30 26.36
N THR A 106 5.15 -28.47 26.93
CA THR A 106 3.99 -29.30 26.60
C THR A 106 2.69 -28.55 26.81
N ASN A 107 1.96 -28.31 25.72
CA ASN A 107 0.67 -27.60 25.72
C ASN A 107 -0.18 -28.03 24.51
N THR A 108 -1.48 -27.79 24.57
CA THR A 108 -2.43 -27.98 23.46
C THR A 108 -3.10 -26.66 23.15
N TYR A 109 -3.15 -26.29 21.87
CA TYR A 109 -3.61 -24.97 21.42
C TYR A 109 -4.99 -25.00 20.76
N ASP A 110 -5.56 -26.19 20.55
CA ASP A 110 -6.88 -26.35 19.94
C ASP A 110 -7.96 -25.53 20.67
N GLY A 111 -8.72 -24.77 19.89
CA GLY A 111 -9.79 -23.89 20.40
C GLY A 111 -9.32 -22.49 20.84
N ASN A 112 -8.01 -22.23 20.87
CA ASN A 112 -7.50 -20.87 21.09
C ASN A 112 -7.57 -20.04 19.80
N THR A 113 -7.55 -18.72 19.97
CA THR A 113 -7.55 -17.75 18.87
C THR A 113 -6.40 -16.77 18.98
N PHE A 114 -5.95 -16.26 17.84
CA PHE A 114 -5.03 -15.13 17.77
C PHE A 114 -5.65 -14.04 16.91
N THR A 115 -5.64 -12.80 17.41
CA THR A 115 -6.14 -11.65 16.66
C THR A 115 -4.97 -10.73 16.36
N LEU A 116 -4.68 -10.52 15.07
CA LEU A 116 -3.71 -9.57 14.59
C LEU A 116 -4.43 -8.28 14.17
N ARG A 117 -4.01 -7.15 14.72
CA ARG A 117 -4.38 -5.82 14.24
C ARG A 117 -3.26 -5.28 13.38
N VAL A 118 -3.60 -4.83 12.17
CA VAL A 118 -2.68 -4.15 11.26
C VAL A 118 -3.12 -2.72 11.09
N THR A 119 -2.21 -1.77 11.31
CA THR A 119 -2.46 -0.33 11.18
C THR A 119 -1.53 0.25 10.15
N PHE A 120 -2.10 0.77 9.06
CA PHE A 120 -1.40 1.54 8.05
C PHE A 120 -1.32 3.01 8.44
N THR A 121 -0.13 3.58 8.35
CA THR A 121 0.16 5.00 8.59
C THR A 121 0.43 5.76 7.29
N LEU A 122 0.79 5.04 6.22
CA LEU A 122 0.92 5.59 4.87
C LEU A 122 0.22 4.68 3.84
N PRO A 123 -0.39 5.28 2.79
CA PRO A 123 -0.59 6.72 2.58
C PRO A 123 -1.47 7.38 3.65
N THR A 124 -1.44 8.71 3.78
CA THR A 124 -2.37 9.41 4.69
C THR A 124 -3.78 9.41 4.11
N GLY A 125 -4.79 9.52 4.98
CA GLY A 125 -6.20 9.56 4.56
C GLY A 125 -6.81 8.19 4.23
N ILE A 126 -6.27 7.11 4.81
CA ILE A 126 -6.87 5.78 4.68
C ILE A 126 -8.17 5.72 5.49
N THR A 127 -9.27 5.29 4.87
CA THR A 127 -10.62 5.44 5.45
C THR A 127 -11.39 4.13 5.62
N ASN A 128 -10.86 2.99 5.18
CA ASN A 128 -11.58 1.70 5.21
C ASN A 128 -10.76 0.63 5.96
N PRO A 129 -11.37 -0.23 6.82
CA PRO A 129 -12.72 -0.13 7.39
C PRO A 129 -12.80 0.73 8.66
N THR A 130 -11.70 0.92 9.41
CA THR A 130 -11.71 1.69 10.67
C THR A 130 -10.58 2.73 10.74
N GLY A 131 -10.35 3.46 9.65
CA GLY A 131 -9.35 4.55 9.63
C GLY A 131 -7.89 4.10 9.49
N GLY A 132 -7.62 3.18 8.56
CA GLY A 132 -6.28 2.65 8.32
C GLY A 132 -5.95 1.38 9.10
N THR A 133 -6.87 0.91 9.95
CA THR A 133 -6.71 -0.30 10.74
C THR A 133 -7.65 -1.41 10.27
N ALA A 134 -7.17 -2.65 10.31
CA ALA A 134 -8.00 -3.86 10.19
C ALA A 134 -7.55 -4.94 11.17
N THR A 135 -8.45 -5.88 11.47
CA THR A 135 -8.18 -7.05 12.31
C THR A 135 -8.31 -8.34 11.53
N TYR A 136 -7.35 -9.23 11.73
CA TYR A 136 -7.29 -10.57 11.14
C TYR A 136 -7.30 -11.58 12.28
N SER A 137 -8.36 -12.37 12.33
CA SER A 137 -8.49 -13.44 13.32
C SER A 137 -7.92 -14.73 12.75
N ALA A 138 -7.28 -15.50 13.63
CA ALA A 138 -6.79 -16.83 13.37
C ALA A 138 -7.25 -17.81 14.44
N THR A 139 -7.47 -19.05 14.03
CA THR A 139 -7.61 -20.19 14.95
C THR A 139 -6.27 -20.87 15.13
N LEU A 140 -5.96 -21.27 16.36
CA LEU A 140 -4.78 -22.09 16.64
C LEU A 140 -5.16 -23.57 16.72
N THR A 141 -4.32 -24.41 16.12
CA THR A 141 -4.43 -25.86 16.24
C THR A 141 -3.06 -26.50 16.45
N GLY A 142 -3.05 -27.64 17.13
CA GLY A 142 -1.84 -28.42 17.39
C GLY A 142 -1.41 -28.43 18.85
N SER A 143 -0.29 -29.12 19.09
CA SER A 143 0.22 -29.41 20.42
C SER A 143 1.74 -29.54 20.42
N VAL A 144 2.34 -29.28 21.56
CA VAL A 144 3.75 -29.61 21.84
C VAL A 144 3.78 -30.77 22.82
N LEU A 145 4.55 -31.81 22.51
CA LEU A 145 4.72 -33.01 23.34
C LEU A 145 5.87 -32.84 24.36
N PRO A 146 5.95 -33.68 25.40
CA PRO A 146 7.02 -33.61 26.41
C PRO A 146 8.46 -33.78 25.88
N ASN A 147 8.61 -34.42 24.73
CA ASN A 147 9.90 -34.59 24.07
C ASN A 147 10.27 -33.41 23.15
N GLY A 148 9.43 -32.36 23.07
CA GLY A 148 9.64 -31.22 22.20
C GLY A 148 9.16 -31.42 20.76
N ASP A 149 8.49 -32.53 20.44
CA ASP A 149 7.88 -32.73 19.12
C ASP A 149 6.51 -32.06 19.00
N GLY A 150 6.07 -31.84 17.77
CA GLY A 150 4.76 -31.26 17.44
C GLY A 150 4.90 -29.90 16.79
N GLY A 151 3.95 -29.01 17.05
CA GLY A 151 3.92 -27.67 16.47
C GLY A 151 2.56 -27.02 16.60
N VAL A 152 2.50 -25.74 16.26
CA VAL A 152 1.26 -24.95 16.27
C VAL A 152 1.03 -24.36 14.89
N ARG A 153 -0.14 -24.62 14.33
CA ARG A 153 -0.65 -23.93 13.14
C ARG A 153 -1.45 -22.71 13.56
N ILE A 154 -1.21 -21.59 12.89
CA ILE A 154 -1.96 -20.34 13.02
C ILE A 154 -2.66 -20.11 11.69
N ASP A 155 -3.97 -20.33 11.70
CA ASP A 155 -4.82 -20.33 10.50
C ASP A 155 -5.62 -19.04 10.43
N PHE A 156 -5.16 -18.06 9.66
CA PHE A 156 -5.80 -16.76 9.51
C PHE A 156 -6.96 -16.83 8.53
N ASN A 157 -7.96 -15.96 8.70
CA ASN A 157 -8.84 -15.65 7.58
C ASN A 157 -8.05 -14.85 6.52
N ASN A 158 -7.60 -15.51 5.45
CA ASN A 158 -6.79 -14.89 4.39
C ASN A 158 -7.60 -14.07 3.38
N ALA A 159 -8.89 -13.83 3.60
CA ALA A 159 -9.70 -13.00 2.71
C ALA A 159 -9.09 -11.58 2.58
N PRO A 160 -8.72 -11.12 1.37
CA PRO A 160 -8.14 -9.80 1.20
C PRO A 160 -9.12 -8.69 1.59
N ILE A 161 -8.63 -7.71 2.36
CA ILE A 161 -9.39 -6.52 2.76
C ILE A 161 -8.99 -5.35 1.88
N LEU A 162 -9.98 -4.63 1.35
CA LEU A 162 -9.77 -3.43 0.54
C LEU A 162 -9.52 -2.21 1.44
N PHE A 163 -8.40 -1.55 1.20
CA PHE A 163 -8.08 -0.25 1.75
C PHE A 163 -8.16 0.80 0.64
N THR A 164 -8.72 1.95 0.97
CA THR A 164 -8.79 3.13 0.11
C THR A 164 -8.19 4.32 0.83
N PHE A 165 -7.51 5.18 0.09
CA PHE A 165 -6.97 6.43 0.62
C PHE A 165 -7.23 7.60 -0.32
N SER A 166 -7.35 8.78 0.27
CA SER A 166 -7.42 10.04 -0.45
C SER A 166 -6.80 11.14 0.41
N ASN A 167 -5.84 11.86 -0.15
CA ASN A 167 -5.18 13.00 0.48
C ASN A 167 -4.93 14.09 -0.58
N ALA A 168 -4.22 15.15 -0.20
CA ALA A 168 -3.96 16.28 -1.10
C ALA A 168 -3.11 15.92 -2.33
N ALA A 169 -2.30 14.86 -2.26
CA ALA A 169 -1.37 14.48 -3.34
C ALA A 169 -1.94 13.39 -4.25
N ALA A 170 -2.66 12.41 -3.69
CA ALA A 170 -3.15 11.26 -4.44
C ALA A 170 -4.39 10.63 -3.81
N SER A 171 -5.10 9.86 -4.64
CA SER A 171 -6.12 8.90 -4.22
C SER A 171 -5.81 7.52 -4.78
N GLY A 172 -6.18 6.47 -4.05
CA GLY A 172 -5.86 5.12 -4.49
C GLY A 172 -6.46 4.05 -3.61
N SER A 173 -6.07 2.81 -3.90
CA SER A 173 -6.53 1.63 -3.20
C SER A 173 -5.50 0.51 -3.22
N PHE A 174 -5.61 -0.42 -2.29
CA PHE A 174 -4.88 -1.68 -2.30
C PHE A 174 -5.66 -2.75 -1.54
N LEU A 175 -5.41 -4.02 -1.87
CA LEU A 175 -5.91 -5.18 -1.12
C LEU A 175 -4.80 -5.71 -0.21
N PHE A 176 -5.15 -6.07 1.02
CA PHE A 176 -4.18 -6.63 1.97
C PHE A 176 -4.70 -7.93 2.61
N SER A 177 -3.85 -8.95 2.64
CA SER A 177 -4.12 -10.25 3.26
C SER A 177 -2.94 -10.73 4.11
N VAL A 178 -3.25 -11.56 5.10
CA VAL A 178 -2.29 -12.21 5.99
C VAL A 178 -2.23 -13.69 5.61
N ASN A 179 -1.04 -14.29 5.64
CA ASN A 179 -0.84 -15.70 5.29
C ASN A 179 -0.86 -16.57 6.55
N ASP A 180 -1.28 -17.82 6.39
CA ASP A 180 -1.17 -18.84 7.42
C ASP A 180 0.30 -19.19 7.68
N LEU A 181 0.56 -19.75 8.86
CA LEU A 181 1.87 -20.30 9.18
C LEU A 181 1.77 -21.46 10.17
N ALA A 182 2.88 -22.18 10.30
CA ALA A 182 3.12 -23.10 11.39
C ALA A 182 4.46 -22.77 12.06
N VAL A 183 4.57 -23.10 13.34
CA VAL A 183 5.81 -22.94 14.10
C VAL A 183 6.11 -24.21 14.89
N ASP A 184 7.34 -24.68 14.75
CA ASP A 184 7.86 -25.83 15.48
C ASP A 184 8.36 -25.42 16.87
N PRO A 185 8.36 -26.32 17.86
CA PRO A 185 8.89 -26.04 19.18
C PRO A 185 10.36 -25.60 19.13
N GLY A 186 10.68 -24.54 19.89
CA GLY A 186 11.99 -23.93 19.97
C GLY A 186 12.32 -23.01 18.80
N GLN A 187 11.41 -22.81 17.84
CA GLN A 187 11.62 -21.99 16.66
C GLN A 187 10.83 -20.68 16.70
N SER A 188 11.28 -19.75 15.86
CA SER A 188 10.57 -18.51 15.57
C SER A 188 10.06 -18.51 14.14
N ALA A 189 8.86 -17.98 13.92
CA ALA A 189 8.27 -17.80 12.61
C ALA A 189 7.72 -16.38 12.46
N SER A 190 7.91 -15.79 11.28
CA SER A 190 7.35 -14.49 10.96
C SER A 190 5.92 -14.66 10.47
N ILE A 191 5.02 -13.82 10.97
CA ILE A 191 3.73 -13.63 10.33
C ILE A 191 3.97 -12.86 9.04
N THR A 192 3.51 -13.41 7.92
CA THR A 192 3.70 -12.82 6.59
C THR A 192 2.38 -12.36 6.02
N GLY A 193 2.46 -11.47 5.03
CA GLY A 193 1.29 -11.02 4.30
C GLY A 193 1.69 -10.35 3.00
N GLN A 194 0.70 -9.82 2.30
CA GLN A 194 0.90 -9.28 0.97
C GLN A 194 -0.09 -8.18 0.65
N ILE A 195 0.40 -7.23 -0.13
CA ILE A 195 -0.35 -6.14 -0.72
C ILE A 195 -0.48 -6.44 -2.21
N THR A 196 -1.70 -6.35 -2.73
CA THR A 196 -2.04 -6.63 -4.13
C THR A 196 -2.95 -5.54 -4.68
N ALA A 197 -3.04 -5.45 -6.01
CA ALA A 197 -3.88 -4.47 -6.71
C ALA A 197 -3.67 -3.03 -6.20
N ALA A 198 -2.45 -2.71 -5.76
CA ALA A 198 -2.12 -1.38 -5.31
C ALA A 198 -2.06 -0.43 -6.51
N GLN A 199 -2.78 0.67 -6.40
CA GLN A 199 -2.85 1.69 -7.43
C GLN A 199 -3.11 3.05 -6.79
N GLN A 200 -2.55 4.09 -7.40
CA GLN A 200 -2.88 5.46 -7.07
C GLN A 200 -2.97 6.33 -8.32
N THR A 201 -3.68 7.43 -8.18
CA THR A 201 -3.75 8.49 -9.17
C THR A 201 -3.28 9.77 -8.50
N ALA A 202 -2.20 10.36 -9.02
CA ALA A 202 -1.79 11.69 -8.62
C ALA A 202 -2.94 12.68 -8.89
N ILE A 203 -3.25 13.54 -7.93
CA ILE A 203 -4.22 14.62 -8.09
C ILE A 203 -3.46 15.79 -8.73
N PRO A 204 -3.75 16.17 -9.99
CA PRO A 204 -3.04 17.25 -10.65
C PRO A 204 -3.18 18.54 -9.84
N GLU A 205 -2.05 19.15 -9.49
CA GLU A 205 -2.07 20.40 -8.73
C GLU A 205 -2.78 21.50 -9.56
N PRO A 206 -3.88 22.10 -9.06
CA PRO A 206 -4.62 23.11 -9.80
C PRO A 206 -3.77 24.32 -10.21
N ALA A 207 -2.75 24.65 -9.41
CA ALA A 207 -1.82 25.73 -9.68
C ALA A 207 -0.91 25.45 -10.88
N SER A 208 -0.49 24.20 -11.09
CA SER A 208 0.35 23.82 -12.24
C SER A 208 -0.43 23.89 -13.54
N MET A 209 -1.70 23.47 -13.53
CA MET A 209 -2.61 23.63 -14.67
C MET A 209 -2.91 25.11 -14.95
N LEU A 210 -3.10 25.91 -13.90
CA LEU A 210 -3.30 27.35 -14.03
C LEU A 210 -2.05 28.07 -14.55
N LEU A 211 -0.86 27.72 -14.05
CA LEU A 211 0.42 28.29 -14.47
C LEU A 211 0.75 27.91 -15.91
N LEU A 212 0.48 26.66 -16.30
CA LEU A 212 0.62 26.22 -17.69
C LEU A 212 -0.36 27.00 -18.59
N GLY A 213 -1.62 27.12 -18.17
CA GLY A 213 -2.65 27.88 -18.89
C GLY A 213 -2.27 29.35 -19.08
N THR A 214 -1.80 30.01 -18.01
CA THR A 214 -1.38 31.41 -18.07
C THR A 214 -0.07 31.59 -18.83
N GLY A 215 0.87 30.64 -18.72
CA GLY A 215 2.11 30.61 -19.49
C GLY A 215 1.87 30.51 -20.99
N LEU A 216 0.99 29.59 -21.42
CA LEU A 216 0.60 29.45 -22.83
C LEU A 216 -0.13 30.69 -23.35
N ALA A 217 -1.04 31.26 -22.56
CA ALA A 217 -1.70 32.51 -22.91
C ALA A 217 -0.71 33.67 -23.06
N GLY A 218 0.29 33.76 -22.18
CA GLY A 218 1.37 34.75 -22.24
C GLY A 218 2.21 34.63 -23.51
N VAL A 219 2.66 33.42 -23.85
CA VAL A 219 3.44 33.15 -25.07
C VAL A 219 2.62 33.49 -26.32
N ALA A 220 1.36 33.06 -26.39
CA ALA A 220 0.47 33.38 -27.50
C ALA A 220 0.29 34.90 -27.67
N GLY A 221 0.13 35.63 -26.57
CA GLY A 221 0.06 37.10 -26.55
C GLY A 221 1.35 37.76 -27.09
N ALA A 222 2.53 37.28 -26.67
CA ALA A 222 3.81 37.79 -27.13
C ALA A 222 4.06 37.55 -28.62
N VAL A 223 3.74 36.35 -29.12
CA VAL A 223 3.85 36.01 -30.55
C VAL A 223 2.92 36.88 -31.39
N ARG A 224 1.67 37.09 -30.97
CA ARG A 224 0.72 37.97 -31.65
C ARG A 224 1.24 39.41 -31.75
N ARG A 225 1.87 39.92 -30.69
CA ARG A 225 2.47 41.26 -30.67
C ARG A 225 3.61 41.36 -31.68
N LYS A 226 4.51 40.38 -31.74
CA LYS A 226 5.65 40.35 -32.67
C LYS A 226 5.21 40.27 -34.14
N LEU A 227 4.14 39.53 -34.44
CA LEU A 227 3.60 39.44 -35.79
C LEU A 227 2.95 40.75 -36.27
N ARG A 228 2.34 41.53 -35.37
CA ARG A 228 1.79 42.85 -35.72
C ARG A 228 2.90 43.86 -36.03
N ALA A 229 3.95 43.91 -35.21
CA ALA A 229 5.09 44.80 -35.43
C ALA A 229 5.83 44.57 -36.76
N ARG A 230 5.78 43.35 -37.31
CA ARG A 230 6.38 43.01 -38.61
C ARG A 230 5.53 43.41 -39.83
N LYS A 231 4.26 43.81 -39.64
CA LYS A 231 3.38 44.26 -40.73
C LYS A 231 3.45 45.76 -40.96
N GLU A 232 4.02 46.50 -40.03
CA GLU A 232 4.13 47.97 -40.06
C GLU A 232 5.50 48.44 -40.58
N ASN A 233 6.42 47.51 -40.86
CA ASN A 233 7.65 47.70 -41.64
C ASN A 233 7.53 47.01 -42.99
#